data_AF-A0A967T2W0-F1
#
_entry.id   AF-A0A967T2W0-F1
#
_cell.length_a   1.000
_cell.length_b   1.000
_cell.length_c   1.000
_cell.angle_alpha   90.00
_cell.angle_beta   90.00
_cell.angle_gamma   90.00
#
_symmetry.space_group_name_H-M   'P 1'
#
loop_
_entity.id
_entity.type
_entity.pdbx_description
1 polymer ?
#
loop_
_entity_poly.entity_id
_entity_poly.type
_entity_poly.pdbx_seq_one_letter_code
_entity_poly.pdbx_strand_id
1 'polypeptide(L)'
;MGNTNQFDINTRNTKKDDQNGRNGGQNSKQQKAYHVLEPDKLAAKIKKEFKAFFKREEIERAKEAASYYPENTLASDVLQAKYLAPKETGPLHLWYRVARAVSSVEKDQEHWFKEFFKILFDYKFLPGGRIMHGAGREDAKRRPTLSNCYV
;
A
#
# COMPACT_ATOMS: atom_id res chain seq x y z
N MET A 1 24.29 -48.73 32.18
CA MET A 1 23.37 -49.38 31.21
C MET A 1 22.82 -48.29 30.30
N GLY A 2 23.24 -48.29 29.02
CA GLY A 2 22.89 -47.38 27.89
C GLY A 2 23.33 -45.91 28.07
N ASN A 3 24.39 -45.33 27.46
CA ASN A 3 24.99 -45.40 26.11
C ASN A 3 23.94 -45.18 25.01
N THR A 4 23.99 -44.12 24.19
CA THR A 4 24.99 -43.71 23.17
C THR A 4 24.41 -42.45 22.47
N ASN A 5 25.08 -41.57 21.71
CA ASN A 5 26.44 -41.33 21.28
C ASN A 5 26.45 -39.93 20.65
N GLN A 6 27.57 -39.24 20.82
CA GLN A 6 27.99 -38.07 20.03
C GLN A 6 28.37 -38.49 18.62
N PHE A 7 27.99 -37.71 17.59
CA PHE A 7 28.70 -37.69 16.30
C PHE A 7 28.59 -36.32 15.61
N ASP A 8 29.65 -35.53 15.77
CA ASP A 8 30.04 -34.46 14.86
C ASP A 8 30.59 -35.08 13.56
N ILE A 9 30.09 -34.66 12.39
CA ILE A 9 30.81 -34.80 11.12
C ILE A 9 30.63 -33.53 10.29
N ASN A 10 31.67 -32.72 10.32
CA ASN A 10 31.97 -31.72 9.31
C ASN A 10 32.76 -32.42 8.20
N THR A 11 32.33 -32.41 6.92
CA THR A 11 33.26 -32.54 5.78
C THR A 11 32.65 -32.28 4.40
N ARG A 12 33.44 -31.53 3.61
CA ARG A 12 33.66 -31.59 2.16
C ARG A 12 32.81 -30.72 1.22
N ASN A 13 33.41 -29.56 0.99
CA ASN A 13 33.44 -28.79 -0.24
C ASN A 13 34.09 -29.58 -1.41
N THR A 14 33.49 -29.65 -2.61
CA THR A 14 34.19 -29.79 -3.92
C THR A 14 33.32 -29.42 -5.13
N LYS A 15 33.78 -28.40 -5.89
CA LYS A 15 33.78 -28.18 -7.37
C LYS A 15 32.42 -27.99 -8.11
N LYS A 16 32.17 -26.83 -8.76
CA LYS A 16 32.63 -26.36 -10.11
C LYS A 16 32.29 -27.38 -11.22
N ASP A 17 31.66 -27.08 -12.35
CA ASP A 17 31.17 -25.90 -13.07
C ASP A 17 30.09 -26.44 -14.04
N ASP A 18 29.10 -25.66 -14.45
CA ASP A 18 28.54 -25.75 -15.81
C ASP A 18 27.68 -24.52 -16.13
N GLN A 19 28.16 -23.74 -17.10
CA GLN A 19 27.49 -22.61 -17.69
C GLN A 19 26.45 -23.14 -18.71
N ASN A 20 25.20 -22.66 -18.65
CA ASN A 20 24.54 -22.25 -19.89
C ASN A 20 23.41 -21.25 -19.64
N GLY A 21 23.42 -20.17 -20.42
CA GLY A 21 22.57 -19.00 -20.24
C GLY A 21 21.12 -19.21 -20.63
N ARG A 22 20.24 -18.49 -19.92
CA ARG A 22 19.04 -17.88 -20.51
C ARG A 22 18.97 -16.43 -20.08
N ASN A 23 19.30 -15.55 -21.03
CA ASN A 23 18.96 -14.15 -21.01
C ASN A 23 17.43 -14.01 -20.89
N GLY A 24 16.96 -13.55 -19.73
CA GLY A 24 15.60 -13.09 -19.49
C GLY A 24 15.70 -11.72 -18.85
N GLY A 25 15.36 -10.69 -19.61
CA GLY A 25 15.54 -9.30 -19.22
C GLY A 25 14.72 -8.88 -18.00
N GLN A 26 15.35 -7.98 -17.25
CA GLN A 26 14.76 -6.73 -16.74
C GLN A 26 13.77 -6.80 -15.55
N ASN A 27 14.10 -5.97 -14.55
CA ASN A 27 13.19 -5.34 -13.57
C ASN A 27 12.71 -6.12 -12.32
N SER A 28 13.59 -6.85 -11.63
CA SER A 28 13.24 -7.51 -10.35
C SER A 28 13.68 -6.79 -9.07
N LYS A 29 14.08 -5.50 -9.10
CA LYS A 29 14.58 -4.79 -7.90
C LYS A 29 14.07 -3.36 -7.71
N GLN A 30 12.79 -3.10 -8.01
CA GLN A 30 12.19 -1.79 -7.70
C GLN A 30 10.75 -1.84 -7.18
N GLN A 31 10.41 -2.84 -6.37
CA GLN A 31 9.26 -2.69 -5.45
C GLN A 31 9.72 -1.88 -4.23
N LYS A 32 9.79 -0.55 -4.41
CA LYS A 32 10.09 0.40 -3.33
C LYS A 32 8.98 0.29 -2.28
N ALA A 33 9.37 0.06 -1.02
CA ALA A 33 8.52 0.23 0.14
C ALA A 33 7.73 1.55 0.01
N TYR A 34 6.43 1.50 0.25
CA TYR A 34 5.55 2.67 0.17
C TYR A 34 6.04 3.73 1.17
N HIS A 35 6.74 4.76 0.67
CA HIS A 35 7.14 5.90 1.50
C HIS A 35 5.90 6.79 1.63
N VAL A 36 5.23 6.70 2.78
CA VAL A 36 4.11 7.58 3.11
C VAL A 36 4.61 9.03 3.01
N LEU A 37 4.01 9.79 2.10
CA LEU A 37 4.34 11.21 1.94
C LEU A 37 3.78 12.00 3.12
N GLU A 38 4.51 13.00 3.60
CA GLU A 38 3.97 13.95 4.58
C GLU A 38 2.65 14.57 4.08
N PRO A 39 1.67 14.84 4.97
CA PRO A 39 0.32 15.26 4.58
C PRO A 39 0.31 16.47 3.64
N ASP A 40 1.11 17.50 3.94
CA ASP A 40 1.18 18.71 3.12
C ASP A 40 1.85 18.48 1.76
N LYS A 41 2.85 17.59 1.70
CA LYS A 41 3.50 17.21 0.43
C LYS A 41 2.53 16.44 -0.45
N LEU A 42 1.76 15.53 0.13
CA LEU A 42 0.72 14.79 -0.57
C LEU A 42 -0.37 15.74 -1.09
N ALA A 43 -0.88 16.63 -0.24
CA ALA A 43 -1.87 17.62 -0.64
C ALA A 43 -1.37 18.53 -1.77
N ALA A 44 -0.15 19.04 -1.66
CA ALA A 44 0.46 19.87 -2.72
C ALA A 44 0.57 19.10 -4.06
N LYS A 45 0.97 17.82 -4.00
CA LYS A 45 1.02 16.95 -5.18
C LYS A 45 -0.36 16.77 -5.81
N ILE A 46 -1.36 16.38 -5.02
CA ILE A 46 -2.73 16.14 -5.51
C ILE A 46 -3.35 17.42 -6.06
N LYS A 47 -3.14 18.57 -5.41
CA LYS A 47 -3.58 19.88 -5.93
C LYS A 47 -2.99 20.19 -7.30
N LYS A 48 -1.72 19.85 -7.53
CA LYS A 48 -1.05 20.08 -8.82
C LYS A 48 -1.58 19.13 -9.89
N GLU A 49 -1.68 17.85 -9.58
CA GLU A 49 -2.06 16.80 -10.53
C GLU A 49 -3.55 16.80 -10.89
N PHE A 50 -4.41 17.13 -9.92
CA PHE A 50 -5.87 17.07 -10.06
C PHE A 50 -6.53 18.46 -9.98
N LYS A 51 -5.79 19.53 -10.29
CA LYS A 51 -6.27 20.93 -10.25
C LYS A 51 -7.58 21.20 -11.00
N ALA A 52 -7.87 20.39 -12.02
CA ALA A 52 -9.07 20.53 -12.86
C ALA A 52 -10.27 19.72 -12.35
N PHE A 53 -10.08 18.86 -11.33
CA PHE A 53 -11.09 17.90 -10.88
C PHE A 53 -11.58 18.15 -9.46
N PHE A 54 -10.72 18.64 -8.55
CA PHE A 54 -11.06 18.85 -7.14
C PHE A 54 -10.76 20.27 -6.70
N LYS A 55 -11.56 20.76 -5.76
CA LYS A 55 -11.32 22.06 -5.14
C LYS A 55 -10.17 21.97 -4.15
N ARG A 56 -9.46 23.08 -3.94
CA ARG A 56 -8.30 23.10 -3.04
C ARG A 56 -8.71 22.84 -1.59
N GLU A 57 -9.89 23.31 -1.22
CA GLU A 57 -10.47 23.21 0.12
C GLU A 57 -10.85 21.76 0.45
N GLU A 58 -11.36 21.01 -0.54
CA GLU A 58 -11.69 19.58 -0.39
C GLU A 58 -10.42 18.75 -0.12
N ILE A 59 -9.33 19.06 -0.83
CA ILE A 59 -8.03 18.40 -0.63
C ILE A 59 -7.46 18.75 0.74
N GLU A 60 -7.53 20.02 1.15
CA GLU A 60 -7.04 20.45 2.48
C GLU A 60 -7.81 19.78 3.61
N ARG A 61 -9.13 19.73 3.49
CA ARG A 61 -10.00 19.04 4.46
C ARG A 61 -9.65 17.57 4.61
N ALA A 62 -9.26 16.89 3.52
CA ALA A 62 -8.95 15.46 3.52
C ALA A 62 -7.56 15.09 4.07
N LYS A 63 -6.71 16.07 4.42
CA LYS A 63 -5.35 15.80 4.95
C LYS A 63 -5.38 15.03 6.27
N GLU A 64 -6.36 15.33 7.12
CA GLU A 64 -6.48 14.77 8.46
C GLU A 64 -7.90 14.24 8.69
N ALA A 65 -8.02 13.13 9.40
CA ALA A 65 -9.31 12.56 9.75
C ALA A 65 -10.19 13.53 10.56
N ALA A 66 -9.57 14.26 11.51
CA ALA A 66 -10.27 15.26 12.32
C ALA A 66 -10.76 16.46 11.49
N SER A 67 -9.96 16.94 10.54
CA SER A 67 -10.39 18.01 9.64
C SER A 67 -11.51 17.57 8.70
N TYR A 68 -11.51 16.30 8.28
CA TYR A 68 -12.53 15.75 7.40
C TYR A 68 -13.86 15.46 8.12
N TYR A 69 -13.81 15.12 9.41
CA TYR A 69 -14.98 14.85 10.26
C TYR A 69 -15.00 15.77 11.50
N PRO A 70 -15.17 17.09 11.34
CA PRO A 70 -15.00 18.06 12.43
C PRO A 70 -15.97 17.85 13.60
N GLU A 71 -17.18 17.38 13.32
CA GLU A 71 -18.24 17.16 14.33
C GLU A 71 -18.57 15.67 14.53
N ASN A 72 -17.82 14.77 13.87
CA ASN A 72 -18.07 13.33 13.93
C ASN A 72 -16.81 12.58 14.38
N THR A 73 -16.56 12.67 15.69
CA THR A 73 -15.43 12.03 16.36
C THR A 73 -15.44 10.52 16.16
N LEU A 74 -16.61 9.88 16.22
CA LEU A 74 -16.75 8.44 15.99
C LEU A 74 -16.24 8.02 14.59
N ALA A 75 -16.63 8.74 13.55
CA ALA A 75 -16.17 8.45 12.19
C ALA A 75 -14.65 8.69 12.04
N SER A 76 -14.14 9.77 12.63
CA SER A 76 -12.70 10.05 12.66
C SER A 76 -11.91 8.93 13.35
N ASP A 77 -12.38 8.47 14.51
CA ASP A 77 -11.74 7.41 15.29
C ASP A 77 -11.80 6.07 14.59
N VAL A 78 -12.95 5.72 13.99
CA VAL A 78 -13.10 4.49 13.21
C VAL A 78 -12.17 4.51 11.99
N LEU A 79 -12.08 5.64 11.28
CA LEU A 79 -11.18 5.79 10.13
C LEU A 79 -9.73 5.54 10.55
N GLN A 80 -9.27 6.25 11.58
CA GLN A 80 -7.91 6.15 12.09
C GLN A 80 -7.58 4.74 12.61
N ALA A 81 -8.47 4.17 13.44
CA ALA A 81 -8.21 2.90 14.11
C ALA A 81 -8.33 1.68 13.18
N LYS A 82 -9.17 1.75 12.14
CA LYS A 82 -9.50 0.58 11.32
C LYS A 82 -8.89 0.59 9.93
N TYR A 83 -8.69 1.76 9.31
CA TYR A 83 -8.39 1.82 7.86
C TYR A 83 -7.10 2.55 7.51
N LEU A 84 -6.68 3.54 8.30
CA LEU A 84 -5.41 4.22 8.07
C LEU A 84 -4.23 3.31 8.40
N ALA A 85 -3.23 3.30 7.52
CA ALA A 85 -1.96 2.64 7.75
C ALA A 85 -1.09 3.46 8.72
N PRO A 86 -0.05 2.87 9.33
CA PRO A 86 0.89 3.63 10.15
C PRO A 86 1.43 4.84 9.38
N LYS A 87 1.41 6.02 10.02
CA LYS A 87 1.83 7.33 9.47
C LYS A 87 0.86 7.98 8.47
N GLU A 88 -0.28 7.37 8.17
CA GLU A 88 -1.36 8.06 7.45
C GLU A 88 -2.19 8.90 8.43
N THR A 89 -2.56 10.12 8.03
CA THR A 89 -3.25 11.08 8.91
C THR A 89 -4.71 11.28 8.55
N GLY A 90 -5.11 10.99 7.31
CA GLY A 90 -6.47 11.24 6.85
C GLY A 90 -6.86 10.51 5.58
N PRO A 91 -8.10 10.73 5.09
CA PRO A 91 -8.64 10.08 3.90
C PRO A 91 -7.76 10.25 2.65
N LEU A 92 -7.08 11.39 2.50
CA LEU A 92 -6.25 11.67 1.33
C LEU A 92 -5.13 10.63 1.15
N HIS A 93 -4.48 10.22 2.24
CA HIS A 93 -3.49 9.14 2.22
C HIS A 93 -4.12 7.80 1.85
N LEU A 94 -5.26 7.46 2.47
CA LEU A 94 -5.98 6.22 2.21
C LEU A 94 -6.34 6.10 0.72
N TRP A 95 -6.97 7.13 0.15
CA TRP A 95 -7.34 7.14 -1.27
C TRP A 95 -6.11 7.05 -2.17
N TYR A 96 -5.03 7.78 -1.84
CA TYR A 96 -3.78 7.72 -2.60
C TYR A 96 -3.15 6.33 -2.57
N ARG A 97 -3.07 5.69 -1.40
CA ARG A 97 -2.53 4.34 -1.22
C ARG A 97 -3.35 3.31 -1.96
N VAL A 98 -4.67 3.30 -1.76
CA VAL A 98 -5.56 2.34 -2.42
C VAL A 98 -5.45 2.49 -3.94
N ALA A 99 -5.55 3.73 -4.46
CA ALA A 99 -5.43 3.99 -5.90
C ALA A 99 -4.10 3.51 -6.48
N ARG A 100 -2.96 3.78 -5.81
CA ARG A 100 -1.64 3.30 -6.26
C ARG A 100 -1.52 1.78 -6.20
N ALA A 101 -2.12 1.15 -5.19
CA ALA A 101 -2.08 -0.29 -5.04
C ALA A 101 -2.88 -0.98 -6.15
N VAL A 102 -4.12 -0.54 -6.39
CA VAL A 102 -4.97 -1.16 -7.41
C VAL A 102 -4.49 -0.85 -8.84
N SER A 103 -3.87 0.31 -9.08
CA SER A 103 -3.32 0.61 -10.41
C SER A 103 -2.02 -0.12 -10.70
N SER A 104 -1.32 -0.66 -9.70
CA SER A 104 -0.01 -1.30 -9.88
C SER A 104 -0.03 -2.59 -10.70
N VAL A 105 -1.19 -3.24 -10.79
CA VAL A 105 -1.38 -4.46 -11.59
C VAL A 105 -1.81 -4.16 -13.03
N GLU A 106 -2.10 -2.90 -13.33
CA GLU A 106 -2.54 -2.47 -14.65
C GLU A 106 -1.37 -2.22 -15.61
N LYS A 107 -1.63 -2.30 -16.92
CA LYS A 107 -0.63 -1.99 -17.95
C LYS A 107 -0.24 -0.52 -17.95
N ASP A 108 -1.24 0.37 -17.93
CA ASP A 108 -1.04 1.82 -17.83
C ASP A 108 -1.34 2.28 -16.39
N GLN A 109 -0.35 2.08 -15.52
CA GLN A 109 -0.50 2.32 -14.08
C GLN A 109 -0.81 3.78 -13.75
N GLU A 110 -0.30 4.73 -14.52
CA GLU A 110 -0.47 6.17 -14.25
C GLU A 110 -1.83 6.67 -14.74
N HIS A 111 -2.32 6.17 -15.88
CA HIS A 111 -3.70 6.42 -16.31
C HIS A 111 -4.68 5.89 -15.26
N TRP A 112 -4.58 4.60 -14.92
CA TRP A 112 -5.50 3.96 -13.98
C TRP A 112 -5.39 4.51 -12.57
N PHE A 113 -4.20 4.91 -12.12
CA PHE A 113 -4.05 5.61 -10.84
C PHE A 113 -4.94 6.86 -10.80
N LYS A 114 -4.94 7.67 -11.86
CA LYS A 114 -5.78 8.88 -11.93
C LYS A 114 -7.26 8.55 -11.94
N GLU A 115 -7.68 7.54 -12.71
CA GLU A 115 -9.08 7.10 -12.73
C GLU A 115 -9.55 6.59 -11.36
N PHE A 116 -8.78 5.70 -10.73
CA PHE A 116 -9.11 5.16 -9.40
C PHE A 116 -9.07 6.23 -8.32
N PHE A 117 -8.08 7.13 -8.35
CA PHE A 117 -8.05 8.24 -7.38
C PHE A 117 -9.29 9.13 -7.52
N LYS A 118 -9.73 9.42 -8.75
CA LYS A 118 -10.93 10.24 -8.98
C LYS A 118 -12.22 9.65 -8.43
N ILE A 119 -12.39 8.34 -8.53
CA ILE A 119 -13.60 7.68 -8.01
C ILE A 119 -13.52 7.45 -6.49
N LEU A 120 -12.32 7.34 -5.91
CA LEU A 120 -12.15 7.19 -4.46
C LEU A 120 -12.26 8.53 -3.72
N PHE A 121 -11.88 9.63 -4.37
CA PHE A 121 -11.88 10.96 -3.75
C PHE A 121 -13.26 11.34 -3.21
N ASP A 122 -13.27 11.85 -1.98
CA ASP A 122 -14.48 12.22 -1.23
C ASP A 122 -15.47 11.05 -1.05
N TYR A 123 -14.96 9.82 -1.03
CA TYR A 123 -15.75 8.59 -0.90
C TYR A 123 -16.88 8.45 -1.94
N LYS A 124 -16.72 9.01 -3.14
CA LYS A 124 -17.66 8.78 -4.27
C LYS A 124 -17.87 7.30 -4.56
N PHE A 125 -16.84 6.49 -4.31
CA PHE A 125 -16.91 5.04 -4.23
C PHE A 125 -16.20 4.56 -2.95
N LEU A 126 -16.84 3.66 -2.22
CA LEU A 126 -16.33 3.10 -0.97
C LEU A 126 -15.96 1.61 -1.17
N PRO A 127 -14.68 1.26 -1.31
CA PRO A 127 -14.27 -0.13 -1.47
C PRO A 127 -14.49 -0.92 -0.18
N GLY A 128 -14.51 -2.25 -0.28
CA GLY A 128 -14.69 -3.13 0.88
C GLY A 128 -13.63 -2.89 1.97
N GLY A 129 -14.00 -3.11 3.23
CA GLY A 129 -13.14 -2.79 4.39
C GLY A 129 -11.75 -3.44 4.34
N ARG A 130 -11.63 -4.68 3.82
CA ARG A 130 -10.33 -5.34 3.64
C ARG A 130 -9.43 -4.66 2.60
N ILE A 131 -10.02 -4.06 1.56
CA ILE A 131 -9.30 -3.31 0.53
C ILE A 131 -8.81 -1.99 1.13
N MET A 132 -9.68 -1.22 1.80
CA MET A 132 -9.27 0.03 2.47
C MET A 132 -8.15 -0.20 3.48
N HIS A 133 -8.30 -1.23 4.31
CA HIS A 133 -7.29 -1.61 5.30
C HIS A 133 -6.00 -2.07 4.63
N GLY A 134 -6.06 -3.05 3.72
CA GLY A 134 -4.90 -3.84 3.33
C GLY A 134 -4.19 -3.44 2.03
N ALA A 135 -4.87 -2.78 1.08
CA ALA A 135 -4.27 -2.50 -0.22
C ALA A 135 -3.04 -1.59 -0.08
N GLY A 136 -1.92 -1.98 -0.69
CA GLY A 136 -0.67 -1.22 -0.66
C GLY A 136 0.14 -1.33 0.64
N ARG A 137 -0.27 -2.19 1.59
CA ARG A 137 0.47 -2.42 2.85
C ARG A 137 1.41 -3.62 2.79
N GLU A 138 2.45 -3.50 1.97
CA GLU A 138 3.51 -4.51 1.86
C GLU A 138 4.40 -4.60 3.12
N ASP A 139 4.34 -3.58 3.97
CA ASP A 139 5.03 -3.44 5.26
C ASP A 139 4.38 -4.24 6.41
N ALA A 140 3.13 -4.69 6.23
CA ALA A 140 2.44 -5.45 7.25
C ALA A 140 3.10 -6.82 7.47
N LYS A 141 3.42 -7.14 8.74
CA LYS A 141 4.03 -8.43 9.15
C LYS A 141 3.29 -9.64 8.55
N ARG A 142 1.96 -9.56 8.44
CA ARG A 142 1.13 -10.50 7.71
C ARG A 142 0.37 -9.75 6.62
N ARG A 143 0.68 -10.03 5.36
CA ARG A 143 -0.02 -9.43 4.22
C ARG A 143 -1.52 -9.75 4.28
N PRO A 144 -2.41 -8.75 4.26
CA PRO A 144 -3.84 -8.99 4.32
C PRO A 144 -4.35 -9.58 2.99
N THR A 145 -5.26 -10.56 3.06
CA THR A 145 -6.11 -10.86 1.90
C THR A 145 -7.06 -9.68 1.65
N LEU A 146 -7.20 -9.29 0.38
CA LEU A 146 -8.12 -8.21 -0.02
C LEU A 146 -9.56 -8.71 -0.20
N SER A 147 -9.74 -10.01 -0.45
CA SER A 147 -11.05 -10.66 -0.49
C SER A 147 -11.51 -11.06 0.92
N ASN A 148 -12.81 -10.89 1.19
CA ASN A 148 -13.43 -11.31 2.45
C ASN A 148 -14.45 -12.44 2.29
N CYS A 149 -15.11 -12.52 1.13
CA CYS A 149 -16.20 -13.46 0.89
C CYS A 149 -15.69 -14.64 0.06
N TYR A 150 -16.01 -15.86 0.50
CA TYR A 150 -15.67 -17.12 -0.15
C TYR A 150 -16.98 -17.92 -0.27
N VAL A 151 -17.17 -18.59 -1.42
CA VAL A 151 -18.36 -19.40 -1.73
C VAL A 151 -18.01 -20.88 -1.76
#